data_AF-A0A9X2TKM2-F1
#
_entry.id   AF-A0A9X2TKM2-F1
#
_cell.length_a   1.000
_cell.length_b   1.000
_cell.length_c   1.000
_cell.angle_alpha   90.00
_cell.angle_beta   90.00
_cell.angle_gamma   90.00
#
_symmetry.space_group_name_H-M   'P 1'
#
loop_
_entity.id
_entity.type
_entity.pdbx_description
1 polymer ?
#
loop_
_entity_poly.entity_id
_entity_poly.type
_entity_poly.pdbx_seq_one_letter_code
_entity_poly.pdbx_strand_id
1 'polypeptide(L)'
;MGAYPLNTYAVFTAMLCVTITGCTSPSQAIASQREPTQLKDQPATVGCPAKDFATFLERYADSTDDSVRRRFTDDPLEYEVPTYTVEDMTDSSPLTHISKIKGPSRFELFSYRYFRNAKVFDHIDPGEANPEPEGDAGFPFTIEAGIGGDHTVSFGMEYEIDSYLFKRSKGCWRLTRAINLRD
;
A
#
# COMPACT_ATOMS: atom_id res chain seq x y z
N MET A 1 -41.38 -21.65 -46.34
CA MET A 1 -39.93 -21.89 -46.55
C MET A 1 -39.23 -21.44 -45.28
N GLY A 2 -38.55 -22.24 -44.46
CA GLY A 2 -38.36 -23.68 -44.36
C GLY A 2 -38.18 -24.00 -42.86
N ALA A 3 -38.32 -25.28 -42.51
CA ALA A 3 -38.45 -25.79 -41.15
C ALA A 3 -37.28 -26.74 -40.82
N TYR A 4 -36.75 -26.65 -39.59
CA TYR A 4 -36.01 -27.65 -38.78
C TYR A 4 -34.70 -28.28 -39.37
N PRO A 5 -33.83 -28.98 -38.59
CA PRO A 5 -34.01 -29.53 -37.24
C PRO A 5 -32.83 -29.42 -36.23
N LEU A 6 -33.17 -29.84 -35.01
CA LEU A 6 -32.32 -30.30 -33.90
C LEU A 6 -31.22 -31.28 -34.33
N ASN A 7 -30.12 -31.33 -33.56
CA ASN A 7 -29.32 -32.54 -33.46
C ASN A 7 -29.08 -32.95 -32.00
N THR A 8 -29.30 -34.23 -31.76
CA THR A 8 -29.29 -34.97 -30.49
C THR A 8 -28.45 -36.22 -30.71
N TYR A 9 -27.91 -36.82 -29.63
CA TYR A 9 -27.15 -38.08 -29.55
C TYR A 9 -25.64 -37.97 -29.88
N ALA A 10 -24.71 -38.62 -29.17
CA ALA A 10 -24.82 -39.96 -28.61
C ALA A 10 -24.06 -40.17 -27.28
N VAL A 11 -24.69 -41.00 -26.44
CA VAL A 11 -24.11 -41.75 -25.32
C VAL A 11 -23.41 -42.98 -25.91
N PHE A 12 -22.19 -43.30 -25.49
CA PHE A 12 -21.72 -44.69 -25.41
C PHE A 12 -20.74 -44.86 -24.23
N THR A 13 -21.26 -45.51 -23.20
CA THR A 13 -20.55 -46.19 -22.12
C THR A 13 -19.84 -47.43 -22.70
N ALA A 14 -18.56 -47.61 -22.42
CA ALA A 14 -17.91 -48.92 -22.52
C ALA A 14 -16.84 -49.05 -21.43
N MET A 15 -17.25 -49.75 -20.39
CA MET A 15 -16.46 -50.27 -19.28
C MET A 15 -15.62 -51.44 -19.79
N LEU A 16 -14.32 -51.44 -19.55
CA LEU A 16 -13.47 -52.62 -19.73
C LEU A 16 -12.48 -52.71 -18.56
N CYS A 17 -12.88 -53.52 -17.56
CA CYS A 17 -11.99 -54.06 -16.55
C CYS A 17 -11.18 -55.20 -17.16
N VAL A 18 -9.86 -55.17 -17.02
CA VAL A 18 -9.01 -56.37 -17.07
C VAL A 18 -8.05 -56.30 -15.90
N THR A 19 -8.19 -57.25 -14.98
CA THR A 19 -7.30 -57.52 -13.85
C THR A 19 -6.12 -58.35 -14.30
N ILE A 20 -4.91 -58.03 -13.85
CA ILE A 20 -3.80 -58.99 -13.77
C ILE A 20 -3.14 -58.84 -12.40
N THR A 21 -3.20 -59.90 -11.62
CA THR A 21 -2.45 -60.14 -10.37
C THR A 21 -1.08 -60.75 -10.67
N GLY A 22 -0.04 -60.31 -9.96
CA GLY A 22 1.26 -60.99 -9.88
C GLY A 22 2.23 -60.29 -8.92
N CYS A 23 2.59 -60.98 -7.82
CA CYS A 23 3.54 -60.62 -6.75
C CYS A 23 5.00 -60.48 -7.28
N THR A 24 5.94 -59.73 -6.68
CA THR A 24 6.63 -59.96 -5.38
C THR A 24 7.48 -58.74 -4.93
N SER A 25 7.79 -58.66 -3.63
CA SER A 25 8.47 -57.62 -2.81
C SER A 25 9.97 -57.34 -3.11
N PRO A 26 10.72 -56.59 -2.27
CA PRO A 26 10.61 -55.19 -1.81
C PRO A 26 11.87 -54.37 -2.18
N SER A 27 11.80 -53.04 -2.18
CA SER A 27 12.99 -52.19 -2.03
C SER A 27 12.61 -50.82 -1.48
N GLN A 28 13.26 -50.48 -0.38
CA GLN A 28 13.11 -49.25 0.37
C GLN A 28 13.58 -48.06 -0.48
N ALA A 29 12.76 -47.03 -0.57
CA ALA A 29 13.22 -45.67 -0.85
C ALA A 29 12.57 -44.75 0.19
N ILE A 30 13.44 -44.22 1.05
CA ILE A 30 13.15 -43.27 2.11
C ILE A 30 12.54 -42.02 1.46
N ALA A 31 11.24 -41.83 1.63
CA ALA A 31 10.58 -40.56 1.39
C ALA A 31 10.09 -40.04 2.74
N SER A 32 10.88 -39.13 3.30
CA SER A 32 10.55 -38.31 4.45
C SER A 32 9.21 -37.61 4.20
N GLN A 33 8.11 -38.15 4.74
CA GLN A 33 6.88 -37.39 4.90
C GLN A 33 7.12 -36.36 6.00
N ARG A 34 7.69 -35.22 5.61
CA ARG A 34 7.44 -33.97 6.31
C ARG A 34 6.04 -33.54 5.91
N GLU A 35 5.09 -33.82 6.79
CA GLU A 35 3.79 -33.16 6.82
C GLU A 35 4.02 -31.64 6.62
N PRO A 36 3.26 -30.96 5.74
CA PRO A 36 3.35 -29.53 5.63
C PRO A 36 2.82 -28.94 6.93
N THR A 37 3.72 -28.54 7.82
CA THR A 37 3.40 -27.63 8.91
C THR A 37 2.65 -26.48 8.28
N GLN A 38 1.37 -26.35 8.62
CA GLN A 38 0.60 -25.15 8.41
C GLN A 38 1.46 -23.96 8.84
N LEU A 39 2.05 -23.28 7.85
CA LEU A 39 2.62 -21.98 8.06
C LEU A 39 1.42 -21.11 8.41
N LYS A 40 1.18 -20.94 9.72
CA LYS A 40 0.53 -19.74 10.21
C LYS A 40 1.25 -18.61 9.50
N ASP A 41 0.53 -17.85 8.68
CA ASP A 41 0.91 -16.52 8.22
C ASP A 41 1.07 -15.64 9.45
N GLN A 42 2.15 -15.88 10.18
CA GLN A 42 2.67 -14.95 11.14
C GLN A 42 3.28 -13.88 10.25
N PRO A 43 2.74 -12.64 10.24
CA PRO A 43 3.35 -11.58 9.47
C PRO A 43 4.80 -11.53 9.91
N ALA A 44 5.73 -11.78 8.98
CA ALA A 44 7.15 -11.65 9.23
C ALA A 44 7.34 -10.33 9.99
N THR A 45 8.11 -10.33 11.07
CA THR A 45 8.40 -9.10 11.81
C THR A 45 9.14 -8.18 10.87
N VAL A 46 8.40 -7.31 10.20
CA VAL A 46 8.96 -6.40 9.20
C VAL A 46 9.69 -5.33 9.96
N GLY A 47 11.01 -5.29 9.78
CA GLY A 47 11.83 -4.23 10.32
C GLY A 47 11.42 -2.86 9.77
N CYS A 48 11.84 -1.79 10.44
CA CYS A 48 11.62 -0.45 9.90
C CYS A 48 12.32 -0.30 8.54
N PRO A 49 11.69 0.36 7.55
CA PRO A 49 12.29 0.50 6.22
C PRO A 49 13.59 1.29 6.27
N ALA A 50 13.67 2.31 7.12
CA ALA A 50 14.89 3.06 7.37
C ALA A 50 14.87 3.64 8.79
N LYS A 51 16.04 4.11 9.25
CA LYS A 51 16.17 4.81 10.53
C LYS A 51 15.98 6.31 10.34
N ASP A 52 16.68 6.94 9.42
CA ASP A 52 16.50 8.35 9.08
C ASP A 52 15.20 8.56 8.28
N PHE A 53 14.73 9.81 8.24
CA PHE A 53 13.46 10.14 7.58
C PHE A 53 13.58 10.19 6.06
N ALA A 54 14.70 10.70 5.52
CA ALA A 54 14.90 10.87 4.09
C ALA A 54 14.90 9.51 3.35
N THR A 55 15.71 8.56 3.78
CA THR A 55 15.74 7.20 3.22
C THR A 55 14.42 6.45 3.46
N PHE A 56 13.70 6.74 4.55
CA PHE A 56 12.35 6.19 4.72
C PHE A 56 11.40 6.76 3.68
N LEU A 57 11.42 8.07 3.47
CA LEU A 57 10.52 8.76 2.56
C LEU A 57 10.75 8.33 1.11
N GLU A 58 12.02 8.17 0.71
CA GLU A 58 12.41 7.59 -0.58
C GLU A 58 11.74 6.22 -0.81
N ARG A 59 11.93 5.29 0.12
CA ARG A 59 11.31 3.95 0.05
C ARG A 59 9.78 3.98 0.12
N TYR A 60 9.21 4.95 0.83
CA TYR A 60 7.77 5.12 0.96
C TYR A 60 7.13 5.68 -0.32
N ALA A 61 7.87 6.53 -1.04
CA ALA A 61 7.45 7.16 -2.28
C ALA A 61 7.75 6.35 -3.55
N ASP A 62 8.53 5.26 -3.43
CA ASP A 62 8.88 4.37 -4.54
C ASP A 62 7.63 3.93 -5.34
N SER A 63 7.58 4.36 -6.60
CA SER A 63 6.46 4.11 -7.50
C SER A 63 6.38 2.66 -7.99
N THR A 64 7.46 1.89 -7.82
CA THR A 64 7.64 0.50 -8.24
C THR A 64 7.43 -0.49 -7.09
N ASP A 65 7.58 -0.05 -5.84
CA ASP A 65 7.29 -0.83 -4.62
C ASP A 65 6.30 -0.11 -3.69
N ASP A 66 5.01 -0.44 -3.82
CA ASP A 66 3.99 0.12 -2.95
C ASP A 66 3.85 -0.59 -1.58
N SER A 67 4.66 -1.62 -1.31
CA SER A 67 4.55 -2.44 -0.10
C SER A 67 4.94 -1.68 1.17
N VAL A 68 5.96 -0.82 1.09
CA VAL A 68 6.38 0.07 2.17
C VAL A 68 5.23 1.01 2.52
N ARG A 69 4.66 1.67 1.51
CA ARG A 69 3.52 2.56 1.67
C ARG A 69 2.35 1.87 2.36
N ARG A 70 1.91 0.72 1.84
CA ARG A 70 0.78 -0.04 2.41
C ARG A 70 0.99 -0.43 3.87
N ARG A 71 2.21 -0.81 4.23
CA ARG A 71 2.56 -1.33 5.56
C ARG A 71 2.88 -0.24 6.58
N PHE A 72 3.35 0.92 6.12
CA PHE A 72 3.77 2.04 6.97
C PHE A 72 2.83 3.26 6.90
N THR A 73 1.67 3.16 6.25
CA THR A 73 0.50 4.01 6.57
C THR A 73 -0.24 3.44 7.78
N ASP A 74 -0.65 4.29 8.73
CA ASP A 74 -1.47 3.89 9.88
C ASP A 74 -2.85 3.38 9.46
N ASP A 75 -3.38 2.47 10.28
CA ASP A 75 -4.75 1.96 10.17
C ASP A 75 -5.35 1.93 11.58
N PRO A 76 -6.24 2.88 11.94
CA PRO A 76 -6.77 3.94 11.09
C PRO A 76 -5.76 5.04 10.76
N LEU A 77 -5.90 5.65 9.59
CA LEU A 77 -5.25 6.91 9.22
C LEU A 77 -6.12 8.09 9.65
N GLU A 78 -5.53 9.14 10.21
CA GLU A 78 -6.25 10.39 10.44
C GLU A 78 -6.37 11.20 9.14
N TYR A 79 -7.56 11.71 8.86
CA TYR A 79 -7.83 12.57 7.72
C TYR A 79 -8.44 13.88 8.18
N GLU A 80 -7.75 14.97 7.89
CA GLU A 80 -8.07 16.33 8.35
C GLU A 80 -8.50 17.19 7.16
N VAL A 81 -9.67 17.83 7.29
CA VAL A 81 -10.30 18.71 6.28
C VAL A 81 -10.91 19.93 6.95
N PRO A 82 -11.25 21.00 6.21
CA PRO A 82 -11.98 22.13 6.79
C PRO A 82 -13.36 21.67 7.27
N THR A 83 -13.79 22.13 8.44
CA THR A 83 -15.03 21.65 9.06
C THR A 83 -16.27 21.87 8.18
N TYR A 84 -16.34 23.00 7.46
CA TYR A 84 -17.46 23.30 6.56
C TYR A 84 -17.64 22.29 5.41
N THR A 85 -16.62 21.49 5.11
CA THR A 85 -16.72 20.44 4.07
C THR A 85 -17.49 19.20 4.56
N VAL A 86 -17.69 19.07 5.87
CA VAL A 86 -18.32 17.91 6.52
C VAL A 86 -19.62 18.29 7.21
N GLU A 87 -19.69 19.49 7.79
CA GLU A 87 -20.85 19.95 8.56
C GLU A 87 -21.02 21.48 8.51
N ASP A 88 -22.23 21.97 8.79
CA ASP A 88 -22.49 23.40 8.90
C ASP A 88 -21.77 23.98 10.12
N MET A 89 -20.93 25.00 9.89
CA MET A 89 -20.16 25.64 10.96
C MET A 89 -21.04 26.54 11.83
N THR A 90 -20.83 26.44 13.13
CA THR A 90 -21.30 27.39 14.16
C THR A 90 -20.13 28.17 14.74
N ASP A 91 -20.40 29.24 15.48
CA ASP A 91 -19.37 30.04 16.18
C ASP A 91 -18.47 29.22 17.13
N SER A 92 -18.92 28.02 17.53
CA SER A 92 -18.17 27.11 18.41
C SER A 92 -17.45 25.97 17.68
N SER A 93 -17.62 25.87 16.36
CA SER A 93 -17.07 24.76 15.59
C SER A 93 -15.55 24.91 15.44
N PRO A 94 -14.77 23.81 15.52
CA PRO A 94 -13.36 23.87 15.20
C PRO A 94 -13.17 24.26 13.73
N LEU A 95 -12.00 24.82 13.39
CA LEU A 95 -11.68 25.17 12.01
C LEU A 95 -11.51 23.92 11.12
N THR A 96 -11.02 22.83 11.70
CA THR A 96 -10.79 21.57 10.99
C THR A 96 -11.52 20.40 11.65
N HIS A 97 -11.93 19.45 10.83
CA HIS A 97 -12.54 18.20 11.23
C HIS A 97 -11.55 17.05 10.98
N ILE A 98 -11.35 16.19 11.98
CA ILE A 98 -10.47 15.02 11.88
C ILE A 98 -11.30 13.74 11.96
N SER A 99 -11.20 12.92 10.91
CA SER A 99 -11.82 11.60 10.83
C SER A 99 -10.77 10.48 10.86
N LYS A 100 -11.17 9.26 11.24
CA LYS A 100 -10.30 8.08 11.31
C LYS A 100 -10.71 7.03 10.29
N ILE A 101 -9.87 6.83 9.29
CA ILE A 101 -10.19 6.09 8.09
C ILE A 101 -9.49 4.74 8.11
N LYS A 102 -10.27 3.66 8.01
CA LYS A 102 -9.79 2.29 8.20
C LYS A 102 -9.69 1.52 6.90
N GLY A 103 -8.84 0.50 6.90
CA GLY A 103 -8.74 -0.45 5.79
C GLY A 103 -8.36 0.23 4.47
N PRO A 104 -8.65 -0.38 3.31
CA PRO A 104 -8.20 0.12 2.01
C PRO A 104 -8.64 1.56 1.66
N SER A 105 -9.79 2.01 2.18
CA SER A 105 -10.34 3.36 1.90
C SER A 105 -9.39 4.51 2.28
N ARG A 106 -8.50 4.30 3.25
CA ARG A 106 -7.49 5.32 3.62
C ARG A 106 -6.54 5.67 2.48
N PHE A 107 -6.40 4.78 1.49
CA PHE A 107 -5.54 4.99 0.35
C PHE A 107 -6.20 5.81 -0.77
N GLU A 108 -7.50 6.10 -0.66
CA GLU A 108 -8.29 6.79 -1.69
C GLU A 108 -8.46 8.30 -1.40
N LEU A 109 -8.36 8.69 -0.12
CA LEU A 109 -8.68 10.05 0.34
C LEU A 109 -7.62 11.10 0.02
N PHE A 110 -6.49 10.68 -0.51
CA PHE A 110 -5.47 11.62 -0.95
C PHE A 110 -4.73 11.12 -2.16
N SER A 111 -4.17 12.09 -2.85
CA SER A 111 -3.53 11.90 -4.12
C SER A 111 -2.11 11.38 -3.90
N TYR A 112 -1.98 10.10 -3.51
CA TYR A 112 -0.69 9.37 -3.51
C TYR A 112 0.01 9.40 -4.87
N ARG A 113 -0.72 9.75 -5.94
CA ARG A 113 -0.15 10.12 -7.24
C ARG A 113 0.98 11.15 -7.10
N TYR A 114 0.93 12.03 -6.10
CA TYR A 114 1.99 13.00 -5.86
C TYR A 114 3.27 12.31 -5.41
N PHE A 115 3.26 11.43 -4.42
CA PHE A 115 4.47 10.65 -4.08
C PHE A 115 4.97 9.82 -5.28
N ARG A 116 4.05 9.23 -6.05
CA ARG A 116 4.38 8.41 -7.23
C ARG A 116 5.00 9.21 -8.37
N ASN A 117 4.50 10.41 -8.63
CA ASN A 117 4.85 11.23 -9.78
C ASN A 117 5.88 12.30 -9.43
N ALA A 118 6.01 12.69 -8.15
CA ALA A 118 6.89 13.76 -7.73
C ALA A 118 8.35 13.35 -7.80
N LYS A 119 8.66 12.05 -7.98
CA LYS A 119 10.05 11.59 -8.21
C LYS A 119 11.03 12.22 -7.22
N VAL A 120 10.59 12.36 -5.96
CA VAL A 120 11.17 13.23 -4.94
C VAL A 120 12.67 12.98 -4.75
N PHE A 121 13.15 11.80 -5.14
CA PHE A 121 14.56 11.41 -5.08
C PHE A 121 15.08 10.75 -6.37
N ASP A 122 14.38 10.81 -7.50
CA ASP A 122 14.83 10.16 -8.74
C ASP A 122 15.93 10.96 -9.46
N HIS A 123 16.08 12.25 -9.13
CA HIS A 123 17.18 13.09 -9.62
C HIS A 123 18.34 13.08 -8.62
N ILE A 124 19.12 11.99 -8.63
CA ILE A 124 20.41 11.97 -7.92
C ILE A 124 21.49 12.30 -8.95
N ASP A 125 22.03 13.52 -8.89
CA ASP A 125 23.19 13.88 -9.69
C ASP A 125 24.42 13.08 -9.23
N PRO A 126 25.12 12.36 -10.14
CA PRO A 126 26.26 11.55 -9.77
C PRO A 126 27.41 12.45 -9.29
N GLY A 127 27.59 12.54 -7.97
CA GLY A 127 28.64 13.33 -7.31
C GLY A 127 28.14 14.20 -6.16
N GLU A 128 26.83 14.37 -6.01
CA GLU A 128 26.28 15.16 -4.91
C GLU A 128 26.21 14.37 -3.61
N ALA A 129 26.85 14.90 -2.56
CA ALA A 129 26.73 14.36 -1.22
C ALA A 129 25.46 14.93 -0.58
N ASN A 130 24.37 14.15 -0.62
CA ASN A 130 23.00 14.50 -0.18
C ASN A 130 22.20 15.24 -1.27
N PRO A 131 21.66 14.53 -2.28
CA PRO A 131 20.72 15.14 -3.21
C PRO A 131 19.56 15.75 -2.42
N GLU A 132 19.34 17.06 -2.58
CA GLU A 132 18.11 17.66 -2.08
C GLU A 132 16.94 17.08 -2.86
N PRO A 133 15.85 16.71 -2.17
CA PRO A 133 14.73 16.16 -2.90
C PRO A 133 14.19 17.21 -3.88
N GLU A 134 13.99 16.82 -5.13
CA GLU A 134 13.45 17.67 -6.19
C GLU A 134 12.17 17.04 -6.72
N GLY A 135 11.10 17.85 -6.76
CA GLY A 135 9.83 17.43 -7.33
C GLY A 135 9.89 17.48 -8.86
N ASP A 136 9.26 16.52 -9.55
CA ASP A 136 9.11 16.60 -11.02
C ASP A 136 8.46 17.94 -11.42
N ALA A 137 9.03 18.57 -12.46
CA ALA A 137 8.85 19.97 -12.81
C ALA A 137 7.35 20.36 -12.91
N GLY A 138 6.82 20.99 -11.86
CA GLY A 138 5.45 21.52 -11.82
C GLY A 138 4.73 21.44 -10.47
N PHE A 139 5.22 20.66 -9.50
CA PHE A 139 4.61 20.57 -8.17
C PHE A 139 5.65 20.83 -7.08
N PRO A 140 5.70 22.06 -6.52
CA PRO A 140 6.57 22.30 -5.38
C PRO A 140 6.15 21.39 -4.22
N PHE A 141 7.15 20.89 -3.50
CA PHE A 141 6.94 20.16 -2.26
C PHE A 141 7.89 20.71 -1.20
N THR A 142 7.50 20.56 0.06
CA THR A 142 8.33 20.96 1.21
C THR A 142 8.37 19.83 2.22
N ILE A 143 9.50 19.75 2.95
CA ILE A 143 9.66 18.85 4.09
C ILE A 143 10.00 19.70 5.30
N GLU A 144 9.13 19.67 6.29
CA GLU A 144 9.29 20.42 7.54
C GLU A 144 9.44 19.44 8.70
N ALA A 145 10.47 19.66 9.52
CA ALA A 145 10.61 18.95 10.78
C ALA A 145 9.72 19.63 11.84
N GLY A 146 8.83 18.88 12.46
CA GLY A 146 7.94 19.37 13.51
C GLY A 146 8.51 19.18 14.92
N ILE A 147 7.69 19.53 15.91
CA ILE A 147 8.04 19.46 17.33
C ILE A 147 7.87 18.02 17.81
N GLY A 148 8.97 17.40 18.27
CA GLY A 148 8.97 16.01 18.74
C GLY A 148 9.51 15.01 17.72
N GLY A 149 10.16 15.50 16.65
CA GLY A 149 10.80 14.67 15.65
C GLY A 149 9.79 14.00 14.72
N ASP A 150 8.65 14.63 14.47
CA ASP A 150 7.78 14.33 13.34
C ASP A 150 8.21 15.12 12.10
N HIS A 151 7.72 14.70 10.95
CA HIS A 151 7.96 15.39 9.68
C HIS A 151 6.66 15.56 8.91
N THR A 152 6.46 16.75 8.38
CA THR A 152 5.36 17.04 7.46
C THR A 152 5.91 17.16 6.05
N VAL A 153 5.33 16.40 5.12
CA VAL A 153 5.61 16.53 3.68
C VAL A 153 4.41 17.18 3.03
N SER A 154 4.60 18.31 2.37
CA SER A 154 3.52 19.08 1.74
C SER A 154 3.74 19.15 0.23
N PHE A 155 2.69 19.04 -0.56
CA PHE A 155 2.72 19.16 -2.02
C PHE A 155 1.70 20.19 -2.49
N GLY A 156 2.08 21.03 -3.44
CA GLY A 156 1.20 22.03 -4.05
C GLY A 156 1.64 23.46 -3.76
N MET A 157 0.88 24.43 -4.26
CA MET A 157 1.16 25.86 -4.14
C MET A 157 0.13 26.53 -3.26
N GLU A 158 0.55 27.50 -2.43
CA GLU A 158 -0.27 28.41 -1.61
C GLU A 158 -1.60 27.84 -1.10
N TYR A 159 -2.66 27.82 -1.94
CA TYR A 159 -4.03 27.46 -1.59
C TYR A 159 -4.44 26.01 -1.94
N GLU A 160 -3.57 25.25 -2.62
CA GLU A 160 -3.82 23.86 -3.03
C GLU A 160 -2.78 22.90 -2.44
N ILE A 161 -2.51 23.03 -1.14
CA ILE A 161 -1.52 22.20 -0.45
C ILE A 161 -2.18 20.95 0.15
N ASP A 162 -1.65 19.78 -0.20
CA ASP A 162 -1.90 18.53 0.52
C ASP A 162 -0.70 18.23 1.42
N SER A 163 -0.93 18.00 2.71
CA SER A 163 0.12 17.74 3.70
C SER A 163 0.01 16.36 4.33
N TYR A 164 1.16 15.76 4.62
CA TYR A 164 1.29 14.38 5.09
C TYR A 164 2.20 14.33 6.32
N LEU A 165 1.64 13.95 7.47
CA LEU A 165 2.34 13.93 8.75
C LEU A 165 2.86 12.54 9.09
N PHE A 166 4.19 12.44 9.16
CA PHE A 166 4.92 11.25 9.50
C PHE A 166 5.43 11.29 10.94
N LYS A 167 5.14 10.25 11.70
CA LYS A 167 5.60 10.08 13.09
C LYS A 167 6.25 8.75 13.29
N ARG A 168 7.07 8.64 14.33
CA ARG A 168 7.55 7.34 14.80
C ARG A 168 6.49 6.64 15.61
N SER A 169 6.17 5.42 15.22
CA SER A 169 5.34 4.49 15.99
C SER A 169 6.01 3.13 16.02
N LYS A 170 6.16 2.56 17.23
CA LYS A 170 6.95 1.33 17.48
C LYS A 170 8.36 1.38 16.88
N GLY A 171 8.98 2.57 16.89
CA GLY A 171 10.33 2.81 16.39
C GLY A 171 10.45 3.08 14.88
N CYS A 172 9.40 2.86 14.09
CA CYS A 172 9.41 3.07 12.65
C CYS A 172 8.65 4.33 12.26
N TRP A 173 9.10 5.01 11.21
CA TRP A 173 8.32 6.06 10.56
C TRP A 173 7.04 5.50 9.98
N ARG A 174 5.94 6.25 10.14
CA ARG A 174 4.63 5.91 9.60
C ARG A 174 3.90 7.18 9.20
N LEU A 175 3.13 7.12 8.12
CA LEU A 175 2.16 8.16 7.82
C LEU A 175 0.97 8.02 8.77
N THR A 176 0.75 9.05 9.57
CA THR A 176 -0.24 9.04 10.66
C THR A 176 -1.44 9.95 10.37
N ARG A 177 -1.23 11.00 9.57
CA ARG A 177 -2.29 11.92 9.17
C ARG A 177 -2.08 12.43 7.75
N ALA A 178 -3.17 12.50 6.99
CA ALA A 178 -3.26 13.25 5.74
C ALA A 178 -4.15 14.48 5.97
N ILE A 179 -3.74 15.62 5.42
CA ILE A 179 -4.35 16.92 5.64
C ILE A 179 -4.64 17.51 4.26
N ASN A 180 -5.91 17.86 4.02
CA ASN A 180 -6.34 18.54 2.81
C ASN A 180 -7.22 19.72 3.25
N LEU A 181 -6.63 20.92 3.28
CA LEU A 181 -7.31 22.14 3.74
C LEU A 181 -7.67 23.07 2.59
N ARG A 182 -7.97 22.48 1.42
CA ARG A 182 -8.39 23.26 0.24
C ARG A 182 -9.71 23.96 0.56
N ASP A 183 -9.80 25.23 0.19
CA ASP A 183 -11.01 26.03 0.32
C ASP A 183 -12.08 25.60 -0.71
#